data_AF-A0A7W5B9X4-F1
#
_entry.id   AF-A0A7W5B9X4-F1
#
_cell.length_a   1.000
_cell.length_b   1.000
_cell.length_c   1.000
_cell.angle_alpha   90.00
_cell.angle_beta   90.00
_cell.angle_gamma   90.00
#
_symmetry.space_group_name_H-M   'P 1'
#
loop_
_entity.id
_entity.type
_entity.pdbx_description
1 polymer ?
#
loop_
_entity_poly.entity_id
_entity_poly.type
_entity_poly.pdbx_seq_one_letter_code
_entity_poly.pdbx_strand_id
1 'polypeptide(L)' 'MKKSIALGVLMAGVMLGAFAAEERFYQIHISQNAGPSYCGEVWPGSQFNGVRQGSGPYYYIACIKY' A
#
# COMPACT_ATOMS: atom_id res chain seq x y z
N MET A 1 -45.48 -31.89 9.22
CA MET A 1 -45.32 -30.67 8.40
C MET A 1 -43.88 -30.19 8.51
N LYS A 2 -43.06 -30.36 7.46
CA LYS A 2 -41.63 -29.98 7.44
C LYS A 2 -41.52 -28.53 6.95
N LYS A 3 -41.03 -27.63 7.81
CA LYS A 3 -40.87 -26.21 7.47
C LYS A 3 -39.53 -25.99 6.75
N SER A 4 -39.65 -25.86 5.44
CA SER A 4 -39.00 -24.91 4.53
C SER A 4 -37.56 -24.47 4.79
N ILE A 5 -36.68 -24.99 3.92
CA ILE A 5 -35.40 -24.45 3.49
C ILE A 5 -35.63 -23.12 2.78
N ALA A 6 -34.95 -22.04 3.17
CA ALA A 6 -34.61 -20.90 2.30
C ALA A 6 -33.79 -19.84 3.08
N LEU A 7 -32.53 -20.14 3.41
CA LEU A 7 -31.61 -19.13 3.95
C LEU A 7 -30.21 -19.25 3.33
N GLY A 8 -30.14 -19.55 2.02
CA GLY A 8 -28.88 -19.89 1.34
C GLY A 8 -28.38 -18.93 0.27
N VAL A 9 -29.16 -17.91 -0.13
CA VAL A 9 -28.92 -17.20 -1.41
C VAL A 9 -28.78 -15.68 -1.25
N LEU A 10 -28.16 -15.19 -0.18
CA LEU A 10 -27.94 -13.74 0.03
C LEU A 10 -26.48 -13.35 0.30
N MET A 11 -25.50 -14.22 0.02
CA MET A 11 -24.07 -13.97 0.26
C MET A 11 -23.23 -13.79 -1.01
N ALA A 12 -23.85 -13.56 -2.17
CA ALA A 12 -23.13 -13.30 -3.42
C ALA A 12 -23.35 -11.85 -3.84
N GLY A 13 -22.56 -10.92 -3.30
CA GLY A 13 -22.71 -9.55 -3.76
C GLY A 13 -21.89 -8.47 -3.08
N VAL A 14 -20.63 -8.71 -2.72
CA VAL A 14 -19.68 -7.59 -2.66
C VAL A 14 -18.26 -8.06 -2.98
N MET A 15 -17.93 -8.21 -4.28
CA MET A 15 -16.53 -8.09 -4.69
C MET A 15 -16.25 -6.59 -4.82
N LEU A 16 -15.98 -5.93 -3.70
CA LEU A 16 -15.38 -4.59 -3.71
C LEU A 16 -14.07 -4.73 -4.47
N GLY A 17 -13.92 -4.01 -5.58
CA GLY A 17 -12.68 -3.96 -6.34
C GLY A 17 -11.54 -3.57 -5.41
N ALA A 18 -10.73 -4.54 -5.00
CA ALA A 18 -9.54 -4.30 -4.22
C ALA A 18 -8.49 -3.72 -5.18
N PHE A 19 -8.48 -2.39 -5.31
CA PHE A 19 -7.28 -1.70 -5.75
C PHE A 19 -6.23 -1.93 -4.66
N ALA A 20 -5.41 -2.95 -4.84
CA ALA A 20 -4.33 -3.27 -3.92
C ALA A 20 -3.25 -2.22 -4.09
N ALA A 21 -3.29 -1.18 -3.25
CA ALA A 21 -2.20 -0.21 -3.21
C ALA A 21 -0.93 -0.96 -2.78
N GLU A 22 0.07 -0.98 -3.65
CA GLU A 22 1.38 -1.55 -3.35
C GLU A 22 2.23 -0.47 -2.69
N GLU A 23 2.77 -0.76 -1.51
CA GLU A 23 3.69 0.13 -0.80
C GLU A 23 5.08 -0.48 -0.75
N ARG A 24 6.10 0.31 -1.09
CA ARG A 24 7.52 -0.07 -1.03
C ARG A 24 8.28 0.92 -0.15
N PHE A 25 9.23 0.40 0.62
CA PHE A 25 10.08 1.20 1.50
C PHE A 25 11.52 1.13 1.01
N TYR A 26 12.13 2.30 0.85
CA TYR A 26 13.52 2.43 0.43
C TYR A 26 14.33 3.00 1.58
N GLN A 27 15.35 2.27 2.03
CA GLN A 27 16.25 2.73 3.07
C GLN A 27 17.22 3.76 2.49
N ILE A 28 17.34 4.91 3.14
CA ILE A 28 18.17 6.04 2.73
C ILE A 28 19.07 6.42 3.89
N HIS A 29 20.34 6.67 3.62
CA HIS A 29 21.27 7.22 4.61
C HIS A 29 21.04 8.73 4.75
N ILE A 30 21.12 9.31 5.96
CA ILE A 30 20.78 10.73 6.20
C ILE A 30 21.60 11.72 5.35
N SER A 31 22.79 11.32 4.92
CA SER A 31 23.66 12.16 4.06
C SER A 31 23.18 12.22 2.61
N GLN A 32 22.24 11.35 2.21
CA GLN A 32 21.64 11.37 0.89
C GLN A 32 20.45 12.33 0.90
N ASN A 33 20.48 13.33 0.02
CA ASN A 33 19.38 14.25 -0.18
C ASN A 33 18.29 13.60 -1.06
N ALA A 34 17.51 12.67 -0.48
CA ALA A 34 16.38 12.05 -1.15
C ALA A 34 15.08 12.71 -0.69
N GLY A 35 14.38 13.33 -1.63
CA GLY A 35 13.12 14.05 -1.39
C GLY A 35 11.90 13.33 -1.97
N PRO A 36 10.75 14.04 -2.06
CA PRO A 36 9.52 13.47 -2.62
C PRO A 36 9.62 12.97 -4.07
N SER A 37 10.58 13.47 -4.86
CA SER A 37 10.82 13.00 -6.24
C SER A 37 11.40 11.57 -6.30
N TYR A 38 12.02 11.12 -5.20
CA TYR A 38 12.75 9.85 -5.14
C TYR A 38 11.89 8.67 -5.58
N CYS A 39 10.62 8.61 -5.16
CA CYS A 39 9.71 7.54 -5.54
C CYS A 39 9.49 7.45 -7.06
N GLY A 40 9.40 8.58 -7.76
CA GLY A 40 9.26 8.60 -9.21
C GLY A 40 10.54 8.15 -9.95
N GLU A 41 11.71 8.33 -9.33
CA GLU A 41 13.02 7.96 -9.88
C GLU A 41 13.30 6.46 -9.71
N VAL A 42 13.03 5.89 -8.52
CA VAL A 42 13.33 4.47 -8.23
C VAL A 42 12.18 3.52 -8.53
N TRP A 43 10.95 4.02 -8.57
CA TRP A 43 9.77 3.23 -8.86
C TRP A 43 8.76 4.02 -9.71
N PRO A 44 8.96 4.03 -11.04
CA PRO A 44 8.15 4.83 -11.95
C PRO A 44 6.63 4.59 -11.80
N GLY A 45 5.89 5.69 -11.73
CA GLY A 45 4.44 5.69 -11.50
C GLY A 45 4.03 5.48 -10.05
N SER A 46 4.97 5.44 -9.10
CA SER A 46 4.67 5.52 -7.68
C SER A 46 4.67 6.97 -7.19
N GLN A 47 4.06 7.20 -6.04
CA GLN A 47 3.95 8.49 -5.37
C GLN A 47 4.60 8.43 -3.98
N PHE A 48 5.09 9.56 -3.51
CA PHE A 48 5.63 9.68 -2.15
C PHE A 48 4.51 9.50 -1.11
N ASN A 49 4.70 8.57 -0.19
CA ASN A 49 3.76 8.20 0.87
C ASN A 49 4.32 8.49 2.29
N GLY A 50 5.31 9.38 2.37
CA GLY A 50 5.91 9.81 3.63
C GLY A 50 7.28 9.21 3.93
N VAL A 51 7.82 9.63 5.07
CA VAL A 51 9.07 9.11 5.61
C VAL A 51 8.75 8.32 6.89
N ARG A 52 9.50 7.24 7.13
CA ARG A 52 9.49 6.47 8.37
C ARG A 52 10.87 6.52 9.00
N GLN A 53 10.91 6.59 10.33
CA GLN A 53 12.15 6.56 11.07
C GLN A 53 12.83 5.19 10.92
N GLY A 54 14.12 5.19 10.59
CA GLY A 54 14.96 3.99 10.59
C GLY A 54 15.84 3.91 11.83
N SER A 55 16.82 3.01 11.80
CA SER A 55 17.82 2.88 12.87
C SER A 55 19.11 3.61 12.51
N GLY A 56 19.77 4.23 13.50
CA GLY A 56 21.05 4.92 13.30
C GLY A 56 20.94 6.08 12.31
N PRO A 57 21.88 6.22 11.34
CA PRO A 57 21.86 7.29 10.36
C PRO A 57 20.99 6.96 9.13
N TYR A 58 19.89 6.22 9.31
CA TYR A 58 19.02 5.82 8.21
C TYR A 58 17.56 6.20 8.45
N TYR A 59 16.85 6.48 7.36
CA TYR A 59 15.40 6.61 7.31
C TYR A 59 14.84 5.80 6.14
N TYR A 60 13.53 5.63 6.09
CA TYR A 60 12.86 4.97 4.96
C TYR A 60 11.94 5.96 4.25
N ILE A 61 12.04 6.03 2.92
CA ILE A 61 11.03 6.68 2.08
C ILE A 61 9.99 5.63 1.71
N ALA A 62 8.74 5.90 2.04
CA ALA A 62 7.60 5.09 1.62
C ALA A 62 7.10 5.59 0.28
N CYS A 63 6.94 4.69 -0.68
CA CYS A 63 6.38 4.95 -1.99
C CYS A 63 5.13 4.09 -2.18
N ILE A 64 4.06 4.66 -2.73
CA ILE A 64 2.79 3.96 -2.95
C ILE A 64 2.40 4.00 -4.43
N LYS A 65 1.79 2.92 -4.92
CA LYS A 65 1.22 2.83 -6.27
C LYS A 65 -0.17 2.22 -6.21
N TYR A 66 -1.11 2.84 -6.91
CA TYR A 66 -2.51 2.42 -7.02
C TYR A 66 -2.80 1.72 -8.34
#